data_AF-A0A2P4SQJ5-F1
#
_entry.id   AF-A0A2P4SQJ5-F1
#
_cell.length_a   1.000
_cell.length_b   1.000
_cell.length_c   1.000
_cell.angle_alpha   90.00
_cell.angle_beta   90.00
_cell.angle_gamma   90.00
#
_symmetry.space_group_name_H-M   'P 1'
#
loop_
_entity.id
_entity.type
_entity.pdbx_description
1 polymer ?
#
loop_
_entity_poly.entity_id
_entity_poly.type
_entity_poly.pdbx_seq_one_letter_code
_entity_poly.pdbx_strand_id
1 'polypeptide(L)'
;MGSAQEAEELDPQAEVVADTVLEVGGRLFQVSRRALSLHSRYFEAMFFGGTRESSEHHIVIRGTDAAPFQALLEFTRTAQVLIGQENVTSLLETADFFQFDRVKLLCEKFLERELHVSNCLGLMAYSQRFAFVELHASAMNVALTHWGDMVSQEEFKALPKETLMQFLRSDDLFVPREDVVFDSIMAWIMEDPATREKDFLDLVAEVRVAFLSLSFLDILVKRSKRPRQADTFCRLIRRLDSCPPPSWQNVALRPYTGRSYDTLYVLGGKRDKEQQELFLFQPKTGTWQACSPLQRRNLTQYAVAAVGSFLFVTGGYFRDEFVWYSVDWVLIYNCLSNSWLEGPAMKKSRNSHCAVGVGLYLYVLGGSTDEGIIAEVERMALVDSEWESMSPMVQPVERGDAVSVGTRIYVVCGLDENGHVYDGVQRLNTETDSWDVISFSPLPR
;
A
#
# COMPACT_ATOMS: atom_id res chain seq x y z
N MET A 1 -50.55 17.57 -18.89
CA MET A 1 -51.58 17.55 -17.82
C MET A 1 -52.11 16.13 -17.72
N GLY A 2 -51.98 15.51 -16.53
CA GLY A 2 -52.42 14.14 -16.21
C GLY A 2 -51.48 13.05 -16.77
N SER A 3 -51.01 12.06 -16.03
CA SER A 3 -51.48 11.46 -14.78
C SER A 3 -50.29 11.00 -13.94
N ALA A 4 -50.21 11.49 -12.70
CA ALA A 4 -49.29 10.99 -11.69
C ALA A 4 -49.68 9.55 -11.34
N GLN A 5 -48.73 8.63 -11.41
CA GLN A 5 -48.84 7.32 -10.77
C GLN A 5 -48.75 7.56 -9.26
N GLU A 6 -49.86 7.32 -8.58
CA GLU A 6 -49.95 7.29 -7.13
C GLU A 6 -48.98 6.22 -6.60
N ALA A 7 -47.95 6.66 -5.88
CA ALA A 7 -47.21 5.81 -4.97
C ALA A 7 -48.14 5.45 -3.81
N GLU A 8 -48.52 4.18 -3.72
CA GLU A 8 -49.26 3.63 -2.60
C GLU A 8 -48.37 3.74 -1.34
N GLU A 9 -48.59 4.79 -0.54
CA GLU A 9 -48.07 4.90 0.82
C GLU A 9 -48.71 3.78 1.65
N LEU A 10 -47.93 2.72 1.94
CA LEU A 10 -48.36 1.64 2.83
C LEU A 10 -48.46 2.16 4.28
N ASP A 11 -49.68 2.07 4.81
CA ASP A 11 -50.02 2.27 6.21
C ASP A 11 -49.19 1.36 7.15
N PRO A 12 -48.41 1.92 8.11
CA PRO A 12 -47.57 1.14 9.03
C PRO A 12 -48.36 0.38 10.11
N GLN A 13 -49.71 0.39 10.09
CA GLN A 13 -50.55 -0.32 11.06
C GLN A 13 -51.54 -1.33 10.47
N ALA A 14 -51.42 -1.73 9.20
CA ALA A 14 -52.16 -2.89 8.71
C ALA A 14 -51.69 -4.14 9.49
N GLU A 15 -52.54 -4.65 10.39
CA GLU A 15 -52.33 -5.92 11.10
C GLU A 15 -51.91 -6.99 10.08
N VAL A 16 -50.62 -7.34 10.12
CA VAL A 16 -50.05 -8.38 9.27
C VAL A 16 -50.68 -9.70 9.70
N VAL A 17 -51.79 -10.07 9.06
CA VAL A 17 -52.49 -11.33 9.32
C VAL A 17 -51.49 -12.47 9.05
N ALA A 18 -51.13 -13.18 10.11
CA ALA A 18 -50.28 -14.36 9.99
C ALA A 18 -51.02 -15.44 9.20
N ASP A 19 -50.42 -15.89 8.10
CA ASP A 19 -51.02 -16.82 7.14
C ASP A 19 -50.28 -18.17 7.10
N THR A 20 -49.16 -18.33 7.82
CA THR A 20 -48.36 -19.56 7.86
C THR A 20 -47.54 -19.66 9.14
N VAL A 21 -47.22 -20.90 9.53
CA VAL A 21 -46.33 -21.24 10.65
C VAL A 21 -45.01 -21.81 10.12
N LEU A 22 -43.89 -21.19 10.52
CA LEU A 22 -42.55 -21.70 10.26
C LEU A 22 -41.97 -22.31 11.53
N GLU A 23 -41.49 -23.55 11.44
CA GLU A 23 -40.72 -24.19 12.51
C GLU A 23 -39.22 -24.05 12.21
N VAL A 24 -38.51 -23.29 13.04
CA VAL A 24 -37.07 -23.04 12.92
C VAL A 24 -36.40 -23.33 14.27
N GLY A 25 -35.39 -24.20 14.27
CA GLY A 25 -34.67 -24.58 15.51
C GLY A 25 -35.59 -25.14 16.62
N GLY A 26 -36.69 -25.80 16.24
CA GLY A 26 -37.70 -26.34 17.18
C GLY A 26 -38.62 -25.28 17.80
N ARG A 27 -38.60 -24.03 17.33
CA ARG A 27 -39.56 -22.98 17.71
C ARG A 27 -40.51 -22.66 16.56
N LEU A 28 -41.76 -22.38 16.91
CA LEU A 28 -42.82 -22.04 15.97
C LEU A 28 -42.97 -20.52 15.85
N PHE A 29 -42.95 -20.01 14.62
CA PHE A 29 -43.09 -18.60 14.29
C PHE A 29 -44.31 -18.38 13.39
N GLN A 30 -45.21 -17.50 13.83
CA GLN A 30 -46.35 -17.03 13.04
C GLN A 30 -45.87 -15.90 12.12
N VAL A 31 -45.96 -16.12 10.81
CA VAL A 31 -45.44 -15.21 9.79
C VAL A 31 -46.49 -14.88 8.74
N SER A 32 -46.29 -13.76 8.04
CA SER A 32 -47.02 -13.46 6.81
C SER A 32 -46.12 -13.71 5.61
N ARG A 33 -46.58 -14.55 4.68
CA ARG A 33 -45.85 -14.87 3.45
C ARG A 33 -45.50 -13.62 2.65
N ARG A 34 -46.42 -12.65 2.57
CA ARG A 34 -46.22 -11.40 1.82
C ARG A 34 -45.15 -10.52 2.46
N ALA A 35 -45.21 -10.32 3.78
CA ALA A 35 -44.25 -9.48 4.49
C ALA A 35 -42.82 -10.06 4.43
N LEU A 36 -42.70 -11.39 4.56
CA LEU A 36 -41.41 -12.07 4.52
C LEU A 36 -40.80 -12.05 3.10
N SER A 37 -41.62 -12.29 2.07
CA SER A 37 -41.19 -12.29 0.66
C SER A 37 -40.76 -10.91 0.16
N LEU A 38 -41.28 -9.83 0.75
CA LEU A 38 -40.86 -8.47 0.42
C LEU A 38 -39.37 -8.23 0.71
N HIS A 39 -38.85 -8.89 1.74
CA HIS A 39 -37.48 -8.70 2.23
C HIS A 39 -36.54 -9.88 1.96
N SER A 40 -37.05 -10.99 1.42
CA SER A 40 -36.30 -12.21 1.19
C SER A 40 -36.70 -12.88 -0.12
N ARG A 41 -35.71 -13.02 -1.02
CA ARG A 41 -35.86 -13.75 -2.28
C ARG A 41 -36.06 -15.24 -2.08
N TYR A 42 -35.49 -15.80 -1.01
CA TYR A 42 -35.71 -17.20 -0.63
C TYR A 42 -37.19 -17.48 -0.36
N PHE A 43 -37.83 -16.63 0.46
CA PHE A 43 -39.23 -16.80 0.82
C PHE A 43 -40.18 -16.42 -0.32
N GLU A 44 -39.81 -15.46 -1.16
CA GLU A 44 -40.54 -15.17 -2.40
C GLU A 44 -40.61 -16.41 -3.31
N ALA A 45 -39.47 -17.10 -3.50
CA ALA A 45 -39.42 -18.33 -4.28
C ALA A 45 -40.18 -19.48 -3.61
N MET A 46 -40.05 -19.64 -2.28
CA MET A 46 -40.74 -20.71 -1.54
C MET A 46 -42.28 -20.54 -1.56
N PHE A 47 -42.79 -19.33 -1.36
CA PHE A 47 -44.23 -19.10 -1.24
C PHE A 47 -44.92 -18.85 -2.58
N PHE A 48 -44.23 -18.22 -3.54
CA PHE A 48 -44.83 -17.80 -4.81
C PHE A 48 -44.21 -18.49 -6.05
N GLY A 49 -43.19 -19.33 -5.87
CA GLY A 49 -42.53 -20.08 -6.95
C GLY A 49 -43.21 -21.39 -7.36
N GLY A 50 -44.35 -21.75 -6.75
CA GLY A 50 -45.14 -22.94 -7.10
C GLY A 50 -44.60 -24.27 -6.56
N THR A 51 -43.79 -24.24 -5.49
CA THR A 51 -43.32 -25.45 -4.81
C THR A 51 -44.40 -26.04 -3.89
N ARG A 52 -44.18 -27.24 -3.35
CA ARG A 52 -45.17 -27.92 -2.49
C ARG A 52 -45.50 -27.11 -1.23
N GLU A 53 -44.49 -26.42 -0.72
CA GLU A 53 -44.53 -25.53 0.44
C GLU A 53 -45.46 -24.32 0.24
N SER A 54 -45.79 -23.95 -1.00
CA SER A 54 -46.73 -22.86 -1.28
C SER A 54 -48.16 -23.17 -0.77
N SER A 55 -48.50 -24.45 -0.62
CA SER A 55 -49.81 -24.91 -0.16
C SER A 55 -49.83 -25.39 1.30
N GLU A 56 -48.66 -25.55 1.94
CA GLU A 56 -48.56 -26.06 3.31
C GLU A 56 -48.66 -24.93 4.35
N HIS A 57 -49.43 -25.16 5.42
CA HIS A 57 -49.60 -24.19 6.51
C HIS A 57 -48.48 -24.28 7.56
N HIS A 58 -47.76 -25.40 7.62
CA HIS A 58 -46.69 -25.65 8.58
C HIS A 58 -45.45 -26.14 7.85
N ILE A 59 -44.40 -25.31 7.82
CA ILE A 59 -43.17 -25.59 7.08
C ILE A 59 -41.99 -25.66 8.05
N VAL A 60 -41.23 -26.75 7.98
CA VAL A 60 -40.07 -26.98 8.86
C VAL A 60 -38.79 -26.63 8.13
N ILE A 61 -38.06 -25.64 8.62
CA ILE A 61 -36.77 -25.23 8.07
C ILE A 61 -35.66 -25.78 8.95
N ARG A 62 -34.80 -26.61 8.35
CA ARG A 62 -33.69 -27.27 9.03
C ARG A 62 -32.38 -26.51 8.78
N GLY A 63 -31.49 -26.53 9.78
CA GLY A 63 -30.14 -25.99 9.66
C GLY A 63 -29.99 -24.52 10.07
N THR A 64 -30.97 -23.96 10.79
CA THR A 64 -30.90 -22.57 11.26
C THR A 64 -31.37 -22.44 12.70
N ASP A 65 -30.71 -21.56 13.45
CA ASP A 65 -31.05 -21.27 14.83
C ASP A 65 -32.24 -20.32 14.95
N ALA A 66 -33.03 -20.51 16.00
CA ALA A 66 -34.26 -19.75 16.21
C ALA A 66 -34.00 -18.27 16.56
N ALA A 67 -32.87 -17.96 17.22
CA ALA A 67 -32.54 -16.60 17.66
C ALA A 67 -32.24 -15.62 16.51
N PRO A 68 -31.31 -15.91 15.57
CA PRO A 68 -31.07 -15.03 14.43
C PRO A 68 -32.29 -14.94 13.51
N PHE A 69 -33.06 -16.04 13.35
CA PHE A 69 -34.31 -16.00 12.60
C PHE A 69 -35.35 -15.06 13.23
N GLN A 70 -35.47 -15.07 14.56
CA GLN A 70 -36.36 -14.16 15.28
C GLN A 70 -35.97 -12.69 15.03
N ALA A 71 -34.68 -12.37 15.01
CA ALA A 71 -34.20 -11.02 14.68
C ALA A 71 -34.54 -10.61 13.23
N LEU A 72 -34.42 -11.53 12.26
CA LEU A 72 -34.87 -11.26 10.89
C LEU A 72 -36.38 -11.03 10.79
N LEU A 73 -37.17 -11.80 11.53
CA LEU A 73 -38.62 -11.62 11.56
C LEU A 73 -39.01 -10.28 12.19
N GLU A 74 -38.33 -9.87 13.27
CA GLU A 74 -38.52 -8.55 13.87
C GLU A 74 -38.15 -7.43 12.89
N PHE A 75 -37.06 -7.60 12.12
CA PHE A 75 -36.69 -6.69 11.06
C PHE A 75 -37.79 -6.51 10.00
N THR A 76 -38.52 -7.57 9.62
CA THR A 76 -39.66 -7.42 8.68
C THR A 76 -40.82 -6.59 9.24
N ARG A 77 -40.91 -6.44 10.57
CA ARG A 77 -41.96 -5.65 11.23
C ARG A 77 -41.51 -4.24 11.54
N THR A 78 -40.26 -4.04 11.95
CA THR A 78 -39.74 -2.76 12.46
C THR A 78 -38.83 -2.04 11.47
N ALA A 79 -38.37 -2.72 10.42
CA ALA A 79 -37.30 -2.30 9.52
C ALA A 79 -35.97 -1.97 10.25
N GLN A 80 -35.79 -2.46 11.48
CA GLN A 80 -34.61 -2.24 12.32
C GLN A 80 -34.06 -3.58 12.85
N VAL A 81 -32.74 -3.66 13.00
CA VAL A 81 -32.06 -4.84 13.54
C VAL A 81 -30.93 -4.39 14.46
N LEU A 82 -30.81 -5.03 15.64
CA LEU A 82 -29.75 -4.78 16.60
C LEU A 82 -28.59 -5.73 16.34
N ILE A 83 -27.43 -5.19 15.96
CA ILE A 83 -26.23 -5.96 15.64
C ILE A 83 -25.19 -5.75 16.76
N GLY A 84 -24.70 -6.85 17.32
CA GLY A 84 -23.69 -6.91 18.37
C GLY A 84 -22.62 -7.96 18.05
N GLN A 85 -21.52 -7.96 18.79
CA GLN A 85 -20.38 -8.87 18.53
C GLN A 85 -20.76 -10.35 18.73
N GLU A 86 -21.69 -10.63 19.64
CA GLU A 86 -22.18 -11.97 19.96
C GLU A 86 -23.18 -12.53 18.95
N ASN A 87 -23.90 -11.67 18.22
CA ASN A 87 -24.98 -12.08 17.33
C ASN A 87 -24.62 -11.97 15.84
N VAL A 88 -23.64 -11.14 15.47
CA VAL A 88 -23.40 -10.73 14.08
C VAL A 88 -23.09 -11.90 13.14
N THR A 89 -22.31 -12.90 13.57
CA THR A 89 -21.94 -14.05 12.73
C THR A 89 -23.14 -14.95 12.46
N SER A 90 -23.87 -15.34 13.50
CA SER A 90 -25.10 -16.15 13.35
C SER A 90 -26.20 -15.43 12.57
N LEU A 91 -26.32 -14.11 12.76
CA LEU A 91 -27.25 -13.28 12.00
C LEU A 91 -26.84 -13.17 10.53
N LEU A 92 -25.55 -12.97 10.24
CA LEU A 92 -25.02 -12.90 8.88
C LEU A 92 -25.22 -14.21 8.11
N GLU A 93 -24.91 -15.35 8.73
CA GLU A 93 -25.15 -16.68 8.15
C GLU A 93 -26.63 -16.91 7.84
N THR A 94 -27.50 -16.55 8.78
CA THR A 94 -28.94 -16.71 8.64
C THR A 94 -29.51 -15.75 7.58
N ALA A 95 -29.02 -14.52 7.53
CA ALA A 95 -29.40 -13.53 6.54
C ALA A 95 -28.97 -13.95 5.13
N ASP A 96 -27.76 -14.50 4.97
CA ASP A 96 -27.28 -15.02 3.69
C ASP A 96 -28.10 -16.25 3.25
N PHE A 97 -28.35 -17.19 4.16
CA PHE A 97 -29.16 -18.39 3.89
C PHE A 97 -30.58 -18.04 3.40
N PHE A 98 -31.23 -17.08 4.07
CA PHE A 98 -32.56 -16.61 3.69
C PHE A 98 -32.55 -15.45 2.67
N GLN A 99 -31.39 -15.06 2.12
CA GLN A 99 -31.27 -13.99 1.12
C GLN A 99 -31.90 -12.66 1.57
N PHE A 100 -31.64 -12.25 2.82
CA PHE A 100 -31.94 -10.92 3.35
C PHE A 100 -30.76 -9.97 3.06
N ASP A 101 -30.64 -9.53 1.80
CA ASP A 101 -29.49 -8.76 1.30
C ASP A 101 -29.20 -7.50 2.13
N ARG A 102 -30.24 -6.81 2.60
CA ARG A 102 -30.08 -5.58 3.40
C ARG A 102 -29.50 -5.87 4.79
N VAL A 103 -29.92 -6.95 5.45
CA VAL A 103 -29.38 -7.32 6.77
C VAL A 103 -27.97 -7.87 6.62
N LYS A 104 -27.72 -8.68 5.59
CA LYS A 104 -26.38 -9.15 5.21
C LYS A 104 -25.39 -7.99 5.07
N LEU A 105 -25.74 -6.98 4.27
CA LEU A 105 -24.89 -5.80 4.05
C LEU A 105 -24.61 -5.05 5.36
N LEU A 106 -25.61 -4.91 6.25
CA LEU A 106 -25.42 -4.25 7.55
C LEU A 106 -24.48 -5.04 8.47
N CYS A 107 -24.59 -6.36 8.48
CA CYS A 107 -23.69 -7.24 9.23
C CYS A 107 -22.25 -7.18 8.67
N GLU A 108 -22.08 -7.22 7.34
CA GLU A 108 -20.77 -7.05 6.70
C GLU A 108 -20.13 -5.70 7.06
N LYS A 109 -20.90 -4.61 6.96
CA LYS A 109 -20.42 -3.26 7.34
C LYS A 109 -20.11 -3.14 8.82
N PHE A 110 -20.82 -3.84 9.69
CA PHE A 110 -20.49 -3.90 11.11
C PHE A 110 -19.14 -4.59 11.33
N LEU A 111 -18.93 -5.76 10.71
CA LEU A 111 -17.69 -6.50 10.82
C LEU A 111 -16.49 -5.71 10.26
N GLU A 112 -16.68 -5.01 9.13
CA GLU A 112 -15.64 -4.15 8.55
C GLU A 112 -15.18 -3.03 9.49
N ARG A 113 -16.10 -2.46 10.28
CA ARG A 113 -15.78 -1.37 11.22
C ARG A 113 -15.02 -1.87 12.46
N GLU A 114 -15.22 -3.13 12.83
CA GLU A 114 -14.57 -3.79 13.97
C GLU A 114 -13.37 -4.64 13.53
N LEU A 115 -12.84 -4.45 12.32
CA LEU A 115 -11.65 -5.16 11.83
C LEU A 115 -10.40 -4.68 12.56
N HIS A 116 -9.67 -5.64 13.13
CA HIS A 116 -8.43 -5.43 13.88
C HIS A 116 -7.41 -6.52 13.54
N VAL A 117 -6.13 -6.26 13.82
CA VAL A 117 -5.05 -7.22 13.57
C VAL A 117 -5.26 -8.56 14.31
N SER A 118 -5.96 -8.52 15.46
CA SER A 118 -6.26 -9.70 16.29
C SER A 118 -7.48 -10.50 15.85
N ASN A 119 -8.26 -10.04 14.86
CA ASN A 119 -9.44 -10.76 14.38
C ASN A 119 -9.48 -10.93 12.86
N CYS A 120 -8.62 -10.22 12.12
CA CYS A 120 -8.64 -10.20 10.66
C CYS A 120 -8.39 -11.59 10.05
N LEU A 121 -7.47 -12.38 10.62
CA LEU A 121 -7.20 -13.74 10.12
C LEU A 121 -8.39 -14.68 10.33
N GLY A 122 -9.03 -14.60 11.50
CA GLY A 122 -10.27 -15.34 11.79
C GLY A 122 -11.41 -14.95 10.85
N LEU A 123 -11.63 -13.64 10.66
CA LEU A 123 -12.66 -13.11 9.76
C LEU A 123 -12.36 -13.40 8.28
N MET A 124 -11.08 -13.48 7.89
CA MET A 124 -10.65 -13.86 6.55
C MET A 124 -10.94 -15.34 6.27
N ALA A 125 -10.65 -16.24 7.21
CA ALA A 125 -11.00 -17.66 7.09
C ALA A 125 -12.52 -17.88 7.10
N TYR A 126 -13.23 -17.12 7.94
CA TYR A 126 -14.68 -17.12 8.01
C TYR A 126 -15.32 -16.67 6.69
N SER A 127 -14.93 -15.50 6.18
CA SER A 127 -15.43 -14.96 4.91
C SER A 127 -15.12 -15.85 3.72
N GLN A 128 -13.96 -16.54 3.71
CA GLN A 128 -13.63 -17.50 2.67
C GLN A 128 -14.58 -18.73 2.69
N ARG A 129 -14.96 -19.20 3.88
CA ARG A 129 -15.89 -20.35 4.04
C ARG A 129 -17.29 -20.04 3.52
N PHE A 130 -17.77 -18.81 3.72
CA PHE A 130 -19.10 -18.36 3.29
C PHE A 130 -19.10 -17.54 1.99
N ALA A 131 -17.95 -17.44 1.32
CA ALA A 131 -17.75 -16.68 0.08
C ALA A 131 -18.15 -15.18 0.16
N PHE A 132 -17.92 -14.53 1.30
CA PHE A 132 -18.10 -13.09 1.48
C PHE A 132 -16.89 -12.32 0.94
N VAL A 133 -16.91 -11.99 -0.35
CA VAL A 133 -15.75 -11.45 -1.08
C VAL A 133 -15.28 -10.10 -0.56
N GLU A 134 -16.20 -9.16 -0.31
CA GLU A 134 -15.85 -7.80 0.15
C GLU A 134 -15.21 -7.83 1.55
N LEU A 135 -15.84 -8.55 2.48
CA LEU A 135 -15.31 -8.72 3.84
C LEU A 135 -13.95 -9.42 3.84
N HIS A 136 -13.77 -10.44 2.97
CA HIS A 136 -12.49 -11.12 2.80
C HIS A 136 -11.41 -10.16 2.31
N ALA A 137 -11.70 -9.33 1.31
CA ALA A 137 -10.77 -8.34 0.78
C ALA A 137 -10.40 -7.29 1.84
N SER A 138 -11.37 -6.80 2.62
CA SER A 138 -11.15 -5.87 3.72
C SER A 138 -10.26 -6.49 4.81
N ALA A 139 -10.52 -7.73 5.23
CA ALA A 139 -9.70 -8.44 6.21
C ALA A 139 -8.28 -8.73 5.69
N MET A 140 -8.15 -9.12 4.42
CA MET A 140 -6.87 -9.33 3.74
C MET A 140 -6.05 -8.03 3.71
N ASN A 141 -6.68 -6.89 3.42
CA ASN A 141 -6.01 -5.59 3.38
C ASN A 141 -5.41 -5.23 4.75
N VAL A 142 -6.16 -5.42 5.84
CA VAL A 142 -5.65 -5.20 7.21
C VAL A 142 -4.43 -6.08 7.51
N ALA A 143 -4.47 -7.34 7.11
CA ALA A 143 -3.34 -8.26 7.25
C ALA A 143 -2.11 -7.82 6.43
N LEU A 144 -2.33 -7.32 5.21
CA LEU A 144 -1.27 -6.82 4.33
C LEU A 144 -0.66 -5.50 4.82
N THR A 145 -1.44 -4.59 5.41
CA THR A 145 -0.96 -3.28 5.87
C THR A 145 -0.26 -3.32 7.22
N HIS A 146 -0.68 -4.22 8.12
CA HIS A 146 -0.13 -4.35 9.48
C HIS A 146 0.69 -5.63 9.68
N TRP A 147 1.48 -6.02 8.66
CA TRP A 147 2.21 -7.29 8.65
C TRP A 147 3.12 -7.50 9.88
N GLY A 148 3.84 -6.46 10.33
CA GLY A 148 4.74 -6.56 11.48
C GLY A 148 4.05 -6.98 12.78
N ASP A 149 2.86 -6.44 13.04
CA ASP A 149 2.04 -6.80 14.21
C ASP A 149 1.37 -8.16 14.02
N MET A 150 1.01 -8.50 12.78
CA MET A 150 0.37 -9.76 12.45
C MET A 150 1.29 -10.97 12.69
N VAL A 151 2.57 -10.87 12.33
CA VAL A 151 3.55 -11.96 12.55
C VAL A 151 3.69 -12.33 14.02
N SER A 152 3.39 -11.39 14.91
CA SER A 152 3.40 -11.60 16.37
C SER A 152 2.16 -12.33 16.90
N GLN A 153 1.07 -12.41 16.12
CA GLN A 153 -0.17 -13.04 16.55
C GLN A 153 -0.05 -14.57 16.57
N GLU A 154 -0.72 -15.22 17.52
CA GLU A 154 -0.76 -16.69 17.59
C GLU A 154 -1.44 -17.31 16.37
N GLU A 155 -2.48 -16.65 15.86
CA GLU A 155 -3.22 -17.05 14.67
C GLU A 155 -2.34 -17.10 13.42
N PHE A 156 -1.36 -16.19 13.31
CA PHE A 156 -0.41 -16.18 12.20
C PHE A 156 0.43 -17.47 12.20
N LYS A 157 0.88 -17.90 13.37
CA LYS A 157 1.67 -19.13 13.52
C LYS A 157 0.88 -20.38 13.16
N ALA A 158 -0.45 -20.34 13.30
CA ALA A 158 -1.36 -21.42 12.93
C ALA A 158 -1.79 -21.39 11.44
N LEU A 159 -1.36 -20.41 10.64
CA LEU A 159 -1.83 -20.25 9.26
C LEU A 159 -1.48 -21.44 8.36
N PRO A 160 -2.38 -21.83 7.44
CA PRO A 160 -2.06 -22.73 6.33
C PRO A 160 -1.02 -22.15 5.38
N LYS A 161 -0.26 -23.04 4.72
CA LYS A 161 0.76 -22.65 3.72
C LYS A 161 0.16 -21.83 2.60
N GLU A 162 -1.00 -22.23 2.09
CA GLU A 162 -1.66 -21.61 0.94
C GLU A 162 -2.01 -20.15 1.20
N THR A 163 -2.52 -19.86 2.40
CA THR A 163 -2.85 -18.51 2.85
C THR A 163 -1.59 -17.66 3.03
N LEU A 164 -0.54 -18.22 3.65
CA LEU A 164 0.75 -17.54 3.76
C LEU A 164 1.33 -17.21 2.38
N MET A 165 1.28 -18.14 1.43
CA MET A 165 1.71 -17.92 0.05
C MET A 165 0.92 -16.80 -0.64
N GLN A 166 -0.39 -16.68 -0.39
CA GLN A 166 -1.20 -15.60 -0.95
C GLN A 166 -0.72 -14.23 -0.45
N PHE A 167 -0.39 -14.09 0.83
CA PHE A 167 0.19 -12.86 1.37
C PHE A 167 1.55 -12.54 0.75
N LEU A 168 2.46 -13.52 0.71
CA LEU A 168 3.83 -13.31 0.20
C LEU A 168 3.87 -12.94 -1.28
N ARG A 169 2.91 -13.42 -2.07
CA ARG A 169 2.76 -13.09 -3.49
C ARG A 169 2.18 -11.70 -3.75
N SER A 170 1.49 -11.13 -2.78
CA SER A 170 0.84 -9.83 -2.94
C SER A 170 1.88 -8.71 -3.03
N ASP A 171 1.74 -7.85 -4.04
CA ASP A 171 2.51 -6.60 -4.17
C ASP A 171 2.09 -5.53 -3.16
N ASP A 172 0.92 -5.69 -2.55
CA ASP A 172 0.37 -4.77 -1.56
C ASP A 172 0.90 -5.02 -0.15
N LEU A 173 1.63 -6.12 0.06
CA LEU A 173 2.15 -6.51 1.36
C LEU A 173 3.13 -5.46 1.90
N PHE A 174 2.73 -4.76 2.95
CA PHE A 174 3.46 -3.63 3.51
C PHE A 174 4.46 -4.09 4.58
N VAL A 175 5.74 -3.96 4.26
CA VAL A 175 6.86 -4.31 5.13
C VAL A 175 7.97 -3.26 4.99
N PRO A 176 8.72 -2.88 6.03
CA PRO A 176 9.74 -1.86 5.89
C PRO A 176 10.93 -2.31 5.02
N ARG A 177 11.23 -3.63 5.01
CA ARG A 177 12.30 -4.26 4.23
C ARG A 177 11.90 -5.68 3.88
N GLU A 178 12.43 -6.20 2.77
CA GLU A 178 12.21 -7.59 2.39
C GLU A 178 12.80 -8.59 3.42
N ASP A 179 13.81 -8.16 4.20
CA ASP A 179 14.37 -8.92 5.33
C ASP A 179 13.27 -9.40 6.29
N VAL A 180 12.26 -8.56 6.56
CA VAL A 180 11.15 -8.88 7.48
C VAL A 180 10.29 -10.01 6.93
N VAL A 181 10.13 -10.08 5.61
CA VAL A 181 9.38 -11.14 4.92
C VAL A 181 10.08 -12.48 5.14
N PHE A 182 11.40 -12.49 4.94
CA PHE A 182 12.21 -13.67 5.18
C PHE A 182 12.13 -14.11 6.65
N ASP A 183 12.27 -13.17 7.58
CA ASP A 183 12.16 -13.45 9.02
C ASP A 183 10.76 -13.97 9.40
N SER A 184 9.71 -13.48 8.74
CA SER A 184 8.32 -13.94 8.95
C SER A 184 8.14 -15.40 8.51
N ILE A 185 8.71 -15.77 7.36
CA ILE A 185 8.72 -17.16 6.87
C ILE A 185 9.47 -18.05 7.86
N MET A 186 10.64 -17.59 8.35
CA MET A 186 11.40 -18.33 9.34
C MET A 186 10.63 -18.50 10.65
N ALA A 187 9.98 -17.45 11.16
CA ALA A 187 9.17 -17.53 12.37
C ALA A 187 8.02 -18.55 12.23
N TRP A 188 7.32 -18.56 11.08
CA TRP A 188 6.26 -19.52 10.81
C TRP A 188 6.76 -20.98 10.73
N ILE A 189 7.93 -21.22 10.13
CA ILE A 189 8.51 -22.57 10.04
C ILE A 189 9.02 -23.05 11.40
N MET A 190 9.61 -22.14 12.18
CA MET A 190 10.20 -22.50 13.48
C MET A 190 9.14 -22.89 14.52
N GLU A 191 7.87 -22.55 14.32
CA GLU A 191 6.77 -23.00 15.17
C GLU A 191 6.49 -24.51 15.04
N ASP A 192 6.50 -25.05 13.82
CA ASP A 192 6.41 -26.51 13.58
C ASP A 192 7.45 -26.95 12.54
N PRO A 193 8.72 -27.12 12.96
CA PRO A 193 9.77 -27.47 12.03
C PRO A 193 9.60 -28.87 11.43
N ALA A 194 8.91 -29.78 12.11
CA ALA A 194 8.81 -31.18 11.67
C ALA A 194 7.99 -31.32 10.39
N THR A 195 6.92 -30.54 10.23
CA THR A 195 6.06 -30.59 9.05
C THR A 195 6.40 -29.53 8.00
N ARG A 196 6.85 -28.35 8.44
CA ARG A 196 7.00 -27.14 7.60
C ARG A 196 8.38 -27.00 6.95
N GLU A 197 9.40 -27.77 7.36
CA GLU A 197 10.75 -27.71 6.76
C GLU A 197 10.74 -27.99 5.25
N LYS A 198 9.79 -28.81 4.78
CA LYS A 198 9.63 -29.13 3.34
C LYS A 198 9.15 -27.92 2.52
N ASP A 199 8.37 -27.03 3.13
CA ASP A 199 7.71 -25.90 2.47
C ASP A 199 8.60 -24.66 2.39
N PHE A 200 9.74 -24.66 3.09
CA PHE A 200 10.69 -23.55 3.15
C PHE A 200 11.10 -23.01 1.78
N LEU A 201 11.54 -23.88 0.86
CA LEU A 201 12.05 -23.44 -0.44
C LEU A 201 10.95 -22.80 -1.29
N ASP A 202 9.71 -23.29 -1.18
CA ASP A 202 8.56 -22.74 -1.91
C ASP A 202 8.20 -21.35 -1.40
N LEU A 203 8.24 -21.14 -0.08
CA LEU A 203 7.94 -19.84 0.55
C LEU A 203 9.04 -18.82 0.27
N VAL A 204 10.31 -19.20 0.41
CA VAL A 204 11.45 -18.31 0.15
C VAL A 204 11.58 -17.93 -1.32
N ALA A 205 11.05 -18.75 -2.24
CA ALA A 205 10.99 -18.40 -3.66
C ALA A 205 10.17 -17.13 -3.93
N GLU A 206 9.22 -16.78 -3.06
CA GLU A 206 8.39 -15.56 -3.16
C GLU A 206 9.07 -14.33 -2.52
N VAL A 207 10.21 -14.50 -1.83
CA VAL A 207 11.02 -13.39 -1.31
C VAL A 207 11.76 -12.69 -2.44
N ARG A 208 11.62 -11.37 -2.53
CA ARG A 208 12.21 -10.57 -3.61
C ARG A 208 13.69 -10.29 -3.32
N VAL A 209 14.56 -11.23 -3.71
CA VAL A 209 16.01 -11.20 -3.41
C VAL A 209 16.69 -9.85 -3.72
N ALA A 210 16.26 -9.15 -4.77
CA ALA A 210 16.82 -7.86 -5.18
C ALA A 210 16.63 -6.74 -4.14
N PHE A 211 15.70 -6.92 -3.20
CA PHE A 211 15.36 -5.95 -2.16
C PHE A 211 15.80 -6.39 -0.75
N LEU A 212 16.51 -7.52 -0.62
CA LEU A 212 17.15 -7.91 0.63
C LEU A 212 18.34 -6.99 0.93
N SER A 213 18.52 -6.62 2.19
CA SER A 213 19.64 -5.77 2.58
C SER A 213 20.97 -6.52 2.53
N LEU A 214 22.05 -5.83 2.15
CA LEU A 214 23.39 -6.43 2.10
C LEU A 214 23.86 -6.95 3.46
N SER A 215 23.50 -6.26 4.55
CA SER A 215 23.81 -6.71 5.91
C SER A 215 23.06 -7.99 6.27
N PHE A 216 21.83 -8.14 5.81
CA PHE A 216 21.06 -9.36 5.98
C PHE A 216 21.64 -10.52 5.17
N LEU A 217 22.00 -10.28 3.90
CA LEU A 217 22.67 -11.28 3.06
C LEU A 217 24.00 -11.75 3.68
N ASP A 218 24.81 -10.84 4.23
CA ASP A 218 26.04 -11.20 4.94
C ASP A 218 25.76 -12.07 6.18
N ILE A 219 24.69 -11.79 6.93
CA ILE A 219 24.24 -12.64 8.05
C ILE A 219 23.85 -14.04 7.53
N LEU A 220 23.10 -14.14 6.45
CA LEU A 220 22.70 -15.43 5.86
C LEU A 220 23.94 -16.23 5.41
N VAL A 221 24.88 -15.60 4.71
CA VAL A 221 26.13 -16.24 4.28
C VAL A 221 26.96 -16.70 5.49
N LYS A 222 27.10 -15.87 6.52
CA LYS A 222 27.80 -16.24 7.76
C LYS A 222 27.14 -17.43 8.46
N ARG A 223 25.80 -17.49 8.47
CA ARG A 223 25.05 -18.62 9.06
C ARG A 223 25.16 -19.90 8.23
N SER A 224 25.19 -19.81 6.90
CA SER A 224 25.36 -20.98 6.01
C SER A 224 26.68 -21.72 6.27
N LYS A 225 27.75 -20.98 6.57
CA LYS A 225 29.11 -21.49 6.78
C LYS A 225 29.38 -22.02 8.19
N ARG A 226 28.43 -21.92 9.14
CA ARG A 226 28.63 -22.41 10.51
C ARG A 226 28.66 -23.95 10.54
N PRO A 227 29.68 -24.56 11.17
CA PRO A 227 29.78 -26.02 11.28
C PRO A 227 28.64 -26.60 12.14
N ARG A 228 28.27 -27.85 11.80
CA ARG A 228 27.13 -28.64 12.31
C ARG A 228 26.75 -28.37 13.77
N GLN A 229 25.81 -27.47 13.97
CA GLN A 229 24.94 -27.47 15.15
C GLN A 229 23.54 -27.92 14.71
N ALA A 230 22.80 -28.56 15.63
CA ALA A 230 21.46 -29.12 15.39
C ALA A 230 20.37 -28.06 15.10
N ASP A 231 20.75 -26.78 15.04
CA ASP A 231 19.85 -25.68 14.78
C ASP A 231 19.20 -25.79 13.40
N THR A 232 17.87 -25.94 13.42
CA THR A 232 17.03 -26.04 12.22
C THR A 232 17.19 -24.82 11.33
N PHE A 233 17.38 -23.62 11.91
CA PHE A 233 17.61 -22.39 11.15
C PHE A 233 18.83 -22.53 10.24
N CYS A 234 19.99 -22.91 10.81
CA CYS A 234 21.24 -23.06 10.06
C CYS A 234 21.16 -24.18 9.00
N ARG A 235 20.30 -25.18 9.19
CA ARG A 235 20.07 -26.26 8.22
C ARG A 235 19.27 -25.75 7.01
N LEU A 236 18.22 -24.98 7.26
CA LEU A 236 17.40 -24.35 6.22
C LEU A 236 18.22 -23.39 5.35
N ILE A 237 19.06 -22.55 5.97
CA ILE A 237 19.93 -21.64 5.21
C ILE A 237 20.95 -22.41 4.34
N ARG A 238 21.51 -23.52 4.84
CA ARG A 238 22.39 -24.38 4.01
C ARG A 238 21.65 -25.00 2.83
N ARG A 239 20.38 -25.36 3.01
CA ARG A 239 19.53 -25.87 1.93
C ARG A 239 19.25 -24.81 0.87
N LEU A 240 19.03 -23.56 1.29
CA LEU A 240 18.91 -22.40 0.40
C LEU A 240 20.19 -22.16 -0.41
N ASP A 241 21.35 -22.21 0.25
CA ASP A 241 22.66 -22.04 -0.39
C ASP A 241 22.97 -23.16 -1.40
N SER A 242 22.63 -24.41 -1.08
CA SER A 242 22.83 -25.55 -1.98
C SER A 242 21.86 -25.58 -3.17
N CYS A 243 20.62 -25.13 -2.95
CA CYS A 243 19.53 -25.23 -3.92
C CYS A 243 18.71 -23.93 -3.94
N PRO A 244 19.26 -22.81 -4.43
CA PRO A 244 18.54 -21.54 -4.48
C PRO A 244 17.37 -21.64 -5.46
N PRO A 245 16.17 -21.11 -5.13
CA PRO A 245 15.04 -21.08 -6.04
C PRO A 245 15.37 -20.37 -7.36
N PRO A 246 14.68 -20.70 -8.48
CA PRO A 246 14.90 -20.03 -9.77
C PRO A 246 14.74 -18.51 -9.71
N SER A 247 13.85 -18.01 -8.85
CA SER A 247 13.63 -16.58 -8.61
C SER A 247 14.84 -15.86 -8.01
N TRP A 248 15.72 -16.60 -7.32
CA TRP A 248 16.96 -16.07 -6.76
C TRP A 248 18.12 -16.13 -7.76
N GLN A 249 18.06 -17.03 -8.74
CA GLN A 249 19.11 -17.19 -9.76
C GLN A 249 18.94 -16.21 -10.92
N ASN A 250 17.69 -15.94 -11.33
CA ASN A 250 17.38 -15.04 -12.42
C ASN A 250 16.36 -13.99 -11.98
N VAL A 251 16.86 -12.85 -11.49
CA VAL A 251 16.02 -11.70 -11.08
C VAL A 251 15.14 -11.19 -12.23
N ALA A 252 15.57 -11.38 -13.48
CA ALA A 252 14.81 -11.01 -14.67
C ALA A 252 13.57 -11.90 -14.95
N LEU A 253 13.46 -13.11 -14.37
CA LEU A 253 12.33 -14.02 -14.61
C LEU A 253 11.03 -13.56 -13.92
N ARG A 254 11.12 -12.69 -12.92
CA ARG A 254 9.97 -12.02 -12.30
C ARG A 254 10.34 -10.58 -12.01
N PRO A 255 10.07 -9.63 -12.93
CA PRO A 255 10.18 -8.21 -12.65
C PRO A 255 9.02 -7.81 -11.73
N TYR A 256 9.07 -8.25 -10.46
CA TYR A 256 8.25 -7.62 -9.45
C TYR A 256 8.61 -6.14 -9.46
N THR A 257 7.61 -5.27 -9.62
CA THR A 257 7.72 -3.93 -9.08
C THR A 257 8.06 -4.08 -7.60
N GLY A 258 8.98 -3.29 -7.04
CA GLY A 258 9.19 -3.29 -5.60
C GLY A 258 7.83 -3.20 -4.89
N ARG A 259 7.65 -3.87 -3.74
CA ARG A 259 6.41 -3.74 -2.96
C ARG A 259 6.14 -2.24 -2.85
N SER A 260 4.95 -1.78 -3.25
CA SER A 260 4.68 -0.34 -3.36
C SER A 260 4.77 0.26 -1.96
N TYR A 261 5.93 0.83 -1.68
CA TYR A 261 6.20 1.75 -0.60
C TYR A 261 6.00 3.15 -1.17
N ASP A 262 4.77 3.47 -1.55
CA ASP A 262 4.44 4.88 -1.76
C ASP A 262 4.77 5.57 -0.45
N THR A 263 5.86 6.33 -0.45
CA THR A 263 6.43 6.97 0.72
C THR A 263 6.83 8.36 0.27
N LEU A 264 6.31 9.35 0.98
CA LEU A 264 6.56 10.74 0.66
C LEU A 264 7.50 11.29 1.72
N TYR A 265 8.65 11.78 1.29
CA TYR A 265 9.54 12.52 2.17
C TYR A 265 9.34 14.01 1.98
N VAL A 266 9.13 14.70 3.10
CA VAL A 266 8.97 16.15 3.15
C VAL A 266 10.15 16.73 3.88
N LEU A 267 11.05 17.35 3.13
CA LEU A 267 12.18 18.10 3.66
C LEU A 267 11.80 19.59 3.70
N GLY A 268 11.91 20.22 4.86
CA GLY A 268 11.62 21.63 5.01
C GLY A 268 11.84 22.13 6.43
N GLY A 269 11.59 23.40 6.68
CA GLY A 269 11.73 23.96 8.02
C GLY A 269 12.09 25.44 8.01
N LYS A 270 12.28 25.98 9.22
CA LYS A 270 12.68 27.38 9.41
C LYS A 270 14.16 27.53 9.03
N ARG A 271 14.44 28.40 8.07
CA ARG A 271 15.79 28.67 7.53
C ARG A 271 16.80 29.10 8.59
N ASP A 272 16.32 29.79 9.64
CA ASP A 272 17.15 30.37 10.70
C ASP A 272 17.59 29.34 11.76
N LYS A 273 17.01 28.13 11.75
CA LYS A 273 17.39 27.05 12.64
C LYS A 273 18.57 26.27 12.08
N GLU A 274 19.34 25.66 12.96
CA GLU A 274 20.47 24.78 12.58
C GLU A 274 20.06 23.52 11.84
N GLN A 275 18.80 23.09 12.03
CA GLN A 275 18.26 21.86 11.49
C GLN A 275 17.03 22.17 10.63
N GLN A 276 17.00 21.55 9.44
CA GLN A 276 15.81 21.47 8.60
C GLN A 276 15.18 20.09 8.79
N GLU A 277 13.90 20.07 9.13
CA GLU A 277 13.17 18.87 9.51
C GLU A 277 12.89 18.00 8.27
N LEU A 278 13.03 16.69 8.43
CA LEU A 278 12.66 15.70 7.43
C LEU A 278 11.56 14.84 8.02
N PHE A 279 10.45 14.72 7.30
CA PHE A 279 9.34 13.85 7.67
C PHE A 279 9.09 12.81 6.59
N LEU A 280 8.79 11.59 7.02
CA LEU A 280 8.26 10.51 6.19
C LEU A 280 6.75 10.45 6.39
N PHE A 281 6.00 10.60 5.31
CA PHE A 281 4.57 10.35 5.24
C PHE A 281 4.30 9.01 4.57
N GLN A 282 3.51 8.17 5.25
CA GLN A 282 3.06 6.88 4.76
C GLN A 282 1.60 7.01 4.32
N PRO A 283 1.30 7.08 3.00
CA PRO A 283 -0.05 7.31 2.49
C PRO A 283 -1.03 6.20 2.87
N LYS A 284 -0.58 4.94 2.92
CA LYS A 284 -1.43 3.78 3.27
C LYS A 284 -2.00 3.88 4.69
N THR A 285 -1.21 4.37 5.65
CA THR A 285 -1.59 4.48 7.06
C THR A 285 -2.01 5.91 7.45
N GLY A 286 -1.71 6.90 6.61
CA GLY A 286 -1.91 8.31 6.92
C GLY A 286 -0.99 8.85 8.03
N THR A 287 0.09 8.13 8.35
CA THR A 287 0.97 8.46 9.48
C THR A 287 2.19 9.28 9.06
N TRP A 288 2.60 10.19 9.94
CA TRP A 288 3.82 10.98 9.82
C TRP A 288 4.87 10.46 10.80
N GLN A 289 6.10 10.33 10.33
CA GLN A 289 7.25 9.94 11.14
C GLN A 289 8.38 10.96 10.96
N ALA A 290 8.95 11.42 12.08
CA ALA A 290 10.14 12.26 12.05
C ALA A 290 11.37 11.42 11.67
N CYS A 291 12.17 11.92 10.74
CA CYS A 291 13.44 11.37 10.33
C CYS A 291 14.60 12.22 10.85
N SER A 292 15.83 11.73 10.68
CA SER A 292 17.03 12.51 10.99
C SER A 292 17.03 13.81 10.17
N PRO A 293 17.09 14.98 10.83
CA PRO A 293 17.01 16.26 10.13
C PRO A 293 18.28 16.57 9.36
N LEU A 294 18.15 17.41 8.33
CA LEU A 294 19.29 17.95 7.59
C LEU A 294 20.02 18.99 8.45
N GLN A 295 21.29 18.73 8.76
CA GLN A 295 22.12 19.60 9.58
C GLN A 295 22.84 20.68 8.75
N ARG A 296 22.07 21.57 8.12
CA ARG A 296 22.60 22.72 7.36
C ARG A 296 21.81 23.99 7.67
N ARG A 297 22.35 24.79 8.58
CA ARG A 297 21.82 26.13 8.92
C ARG A 297 21.90 27.05 7.69
N ASN A 298 20.91 27.90 7.48
CA ASN A 298 20.90 28.94 6.44
C ASN A 298 21.05 28.48 4.97
N LEU A 299 20.97 27.18 4.68
CA LEU A 299 20.99 26.68 3.30
C LEU A 299 19.58 26.77 2.70
N THR A 300 19.44 27.42 1.55
CA THR A 300 18.16 27.60 0.85
C THR A 300 18.31 27.34 -0.64
N GLN A 301 17.22 27.31 -1.42
CA GLN A 301 17.28 27.19 -2.89
C GLN A 301 18.11 25.99 -3.40
N TYR A 302 18.22 24.95 -2.59
CA TYR A 302 18.78 23.67 -3.00
C TYR A 302 17.71 22.87 -3.76
N ALA A 303 18.13 21.88 -4.54
CA ALA A 303 17.23 20.96 -5.20
C ALA A 303 17.21 19.61 -4.46
N VAL A 304 16.04 18.95 -4.46
CA VAL A 304 15.85 17.64 -3.85
C VAL A 304 15.42 16.64 -4.91
N ALA A 305 16.04 15.47 -4.96
CA ALA A 305 15.67 14.39 -5.87
C ALA A 305 15.74 13.03 -5.17
N ALA A 306 14.85 12.12 -5.55
CA ALA A 306 14.89 10.72 -5.12
C ALA A 306 15.48 9.86 -6.25
N VAL A 307 16.47 9.04 -5.92
CA VAL A 307 17.05 8.05 -6.85
C VAL A 307 17.24 6.73 -6.10
N GLY A 308 16.52 5.69 -6.53
CA GLY A 308 16.47 4.43 -5.79
C GLY A 308 15.97 4.62 -4.36
N SER A 309 16.75 4.16 -3.37
CA SER A 309 16.42 4.27 -1.93
C SER A 309 17.08 5.46 -1.23
N PHE A 310 17.54 6.45 -1.98
CA PHE A 310 18.26 7.61 -1.46
C PHE A 310 17.55 8.91 -1.85
N LEU A 311 17.58 9.89 -0.94
CA LEU A 311 17.23 11.27 -1.24
C LEU A 311 18.51 12.08 -1.35
N PHE A 312 18.57 12.95 -2.35
CA PHE A 312 19.68 13.83 -2.61
C PHE A 312 19.26 15.27 -2.38
N VAL A 313 20.06 16.01 -1.62
CA VAL A 313 20.02 17.46 -1.54
C VAL A 313 21.25 17.99 -2.24
N THR A 314 21.07 18.78 -3.28
CA THR A 314 22.17 19.28 -4.12
C THR A 314 22.20 20.80 -4.14
N GLY A 315 23.42 21.34 -4.05
CA GLY A 315 23.71 22.77 -4.11
C GLY A 315 22.93 23.61 -3.11
N GLY A 316 22.59 24.81 -3.55
CA GLY A 316 21.83 25.79 -2.79
C GLY A 316 22.59 27.10 -2.59
N TYR A 317 21.89 28.06 -1.99
CA TYR A 317 22.39 29.36 -1.62
C TYR A 317 22.57 29.38 -0.11
N PHE A 318 23.83 29.44 0.31
CA PHE A 318 24.24 29.34 1.70
C PHE A 318 24.64 30.72 2.23
N ARG A 319 24.25 31.01 3.47
CA ARG A 319 24.66 32.23 4.17
C ARG A 319 25.67 31.92 5.25
N ASP A 320 26.88 32.42 5.05
CA ASP A 320 27.91 32.49 6.08
C ASP A 320 27.96 33.90 6.65
N GLU A 321 27.57 34.05 7.92
CA GLU A 321 27.39 35.33 8.62
C GLU A 321 26.55 36.37 7.84
N PHE A 322 27.18 37.16 6.98
CA PHE A 322 26.58 38.23 6.17
C PHE A 322 26.66 38.00 4.67
N VAL A 323 27.45 37.04 4.20
CA VAL A 323 27.69 36.79 2.77
C VAL A 323 26.88 35.58 2.32
N TRP A 324 26.24 35.72 1.17
CA TRP A 324 25.58 34.61 0.51
C TRP A 324 26.38 34.19 -0.71
N TYR A 325 26.49 32.88 -0.91
CA TYR A 325 27.15 32.30 -2.08
C TYR A 325 26.53 30.95 -2.43
N SER A 326 26.70 30.57 -3.69
CA SER A 326 26.25 29.29 -4.20
C SER A 326 27.20 28.18 -3.76
N VAL A 327 26.67 27.01 -3.41
CA VAL A 327 27.48 25.84 -3.00
C VAL A 327 27.33 24.68 -3.98
N ASP A 328 28.33 23.80 -4.00
CA ASP A 328 28.42 22.58 -4.79
C ASP A 328 28.11 21.30 -3.98
N TRP A 329 27.63 21.48 -2.74
CA TRP A 329 27.45 20.39 -1.80
C TRP A 329 26.40 19.37 -2.25
N VAL A 330 26.66 18.10 -1.90
CA VAL A 330 25.72 17.00 -2.13
C VAL A 330 25.55 16.25 -0.82
N LEU A 331 24.31 16.16 -0.36
CA LEU A 331 23.96 15.49 0.88
C LEU A 331 22.98 14.37 0.57
N ILE A 332 23.30 13.17 1.02
CA ILE A 332 22.61 11.94 0.66
C ILE A 332 21.94 11.40 1.92
N TYR A 333 20.62 11.35 1.92
CA TYR A 333 19.86 10.69 2.96
C TYR A 333 19.59 9.24 2.59
N ASN A 334 20.08 8.32 3.40
CA ASN A 334 19.80 6.90 3.25
C ASN A 334 18.50 6.57 3.99
N CYS A 335 17.46 6.26 3.22
CA CYS A 335 16.13 5.96 3.76
C CYS A 335 16.11 4.72 4.65
N LEU A 336 17.05 3.78 4.47
CA LEU A 336 17.12 2.54 5.25
C LEU A 336 17.79 2.73 6.60
N SER A 337 18.84 3.56 6.67
CA SER A 337 19.60 3.80 7.90
C SER A 337 19.16 5.04 8.67
N ASN A 338 18.21 5.82 8.14
CA ASN A 338 17.73 7.07 8.71
C ASN A 338 18.90 8.02 9.05
N SER A 339 19.83 8.18 8.10
CA SER A 339 21.05 8.96 8.31
C SER A 339 21.48 9.71 7.06
N TRP A 340 22.08 10.88 7.29
CA TRP A 340 22.69 11.69 6.24
C TRP A 340 24.15 11.32 6.03
N LEU A 341 24.60 11.39 4.79
CA LEU A 341 25.97 11.20 4.33
C LEU A 341 26.35 12.37 3.43
N GLU A 342 27.63 12.72 3.40
CA GLU A 342 28.16 13.64 2.40
C GLU A 342 28.49 12.88 1.12
N GLY A 343 28.04 13.41 -0.01
CA GLY A 343 28.32 12.90 -1.35
C GLY A 343 29.45 13.67 -2.03
N PRO A 344 29.88 13.24 -3.22
CA PRO A 344 30.86 13.96 -4.01
C PRO A 344 30.30 15.31 -4.47
N ALA A 345 31.09 16.37 -4.31
CA ALA A 345 30.70 17.72 -4.70
C ALA A 345 30.47 17.83 -6.21
N MET A 346 29.48 18.64 -6.61
CA MET A 346 29.19 18.96 -8.01
C MET A 346 30.38 19.70 -8.66
N LYS A 347 30.47 19.69 -9.99
CA LYS A 347 31.51 20.45 -10.70
C LYS A 347 31.31 21.95 -10.59
N LYS A 348 30.05 22.41 -10.54
CA LYS A 348 29.71 23.81 -10.35
C LYS A 348 28.79 24.03 -9.15
N SER A 349 29.19 24.97 -8.31
CA SER A 349 28.34 25.55 -7.28
C SER A 349 27.15 26.26 -7.90
N ARG A 350 25.94 25.91 -7.46
CA ARG A 350 24.70 26.43 -8.04
C ARG A 350 23.55 26.41 -7.03
N ASN A 351 22.58 27.28 -7.24
CA ASN A 351 21.32 27.35 -6.51
C ASN A 351 20.15 27.51 -7.49
N SER A 352 18.92 27.35 -6.99
CA SER A 352 17.69 27.52 -7.78
C SER A 352 17.66 26.65 -9.05
N HIS A 353 18.42 25.57 -9.06
CA HIS A 353 18.49 24.57 -10.13
C HIS A 353 17.44 23.48 -9.93
N CYS A 354 17.28 22.64 -10.94
CA CYS A 354 16.46 21.43 -10.84
C CYS A 354 17.32 20.20 -10.59
N ALA A 355 16.79 19.21 -9.86
CA ALA A 355 17.40 17.89 -9.74
C ALA A 355 16.35 16.81 -9.98
N VAL A 356 16.71 15.75 -10.71
CA VAL A 356 15.78 14.67 -11.07
C VAL A 356 16.48 13.33 -11.15
N GLY A 357 15.79 12.27 -10.71
CA GLY A 357 16.23 10.89 -10.87
C GLY A 357 15.76 10.27 -12.18
N VAL A 358 16.68 9.62 -12.91
CA VAL A 358 16.35 8.78 -14.07
C VAL A 358 17.12 7.46 -13.96
N GLY A 359 16.39 6.37 -13.72
CA GLY A 359 17.01 5.07 -13.44
C GLY A 359 17.90 5.14 -12.18
N LEU A 360 19.19 4.84 -12.34
CA LEU A 360 20.21 4.93 -11.27
C LEU A 360 21.11 6.17 -11.39
N TYR A 361 20.65 7.19 -12.11
CA TYR A 361 21.37 8.44 -12.31
C TYR A 361 20.62 9.61 -11.68
N LEU A 362 21.37 10.47 -11.01
CA LEU A 362 20.94 11.79 -10.59
C LEU A 362 21.36 12.81 -11.65
N TYR A 363 20.41 13.63 -12.11
CA TYR A 363 20.67 14.76 -13.00
C TYR A 363 20.45 16.07 -12.26
N VAL A 364 21.34 17.03 -12.49
CA VAL A 364 21.31 18.40 -11.97
C VAL A 364 21.31 19.35 -13.16
N LEU A 365 20.30 20.22 -13.25
CA LEU A 365 19.96 20.95 -14.46
C LEU A 365 19.86 22.46 -14.16
N GLY A 366 20.68 23.24 -14.86
CA GLY A 366 20.57 24.70 -14.86
C GLY A 366 20.78 25.36 -13.50
N GLY A 367 19.95 26.37 -13.22
CA GLY A 367 20.01 27.21 -12.03
C GLY A 367 20.96 28.39 -12.18
N SER A 368 21.36 28.94 -11.04
CA SER A 368 22.17 30.14 -10.93
C SER A 368 23.44 29.89 -10.14
N THR A 369 24.53 30.43 -10.64
CA THR A 369 25.81 30.55 -9.94
C THR A 369 25.97 31.99 -9.47
N ASP A 370 27.08 32.27 -8.77
CA ASP A 370 27.41 33.64 -8.39
C ASP A 370 27.84 34.50 -9.59
N GLU A 371 28.02 33.89 -10.78
CA GLU A 371 28.35 34.55 -12.05
C GLU A 371 27.13 34.79 -12.95
N GLY A 372 26.03 34.06 -12.75
CA GLY A 372 24.80 34.18 -13.54
C GLY A 372 24.04 32.87 -13.70
N ILE A 373 22.98 32.90 -14.53
CA ILE A 373 22.18 31.72 -14.83
C ILE A 373 22.94 30.84 -15.81
N ILE A 374 22.87 29.52 -15.62
CA ILE A 374 23.60 28.55 -16.45
C ILE A 374 22.65 27.54 -17.10
N ALA A 375 23.04 27.05 -18.27
CA ALA A 375 22.34 25.97 -18.98
C ALA A 375 22.94 24.58 -18.71
N GLU A 376 24.02 24.52 -17.93
CA GLU A 376 24.82 23.32 -17.79
C GLU A 376 24.11 22.21 -17.01
N VAL A 377 24.34 20.99 -17.47
CA VAL A 377 23.76 19.78 -16.92
C VAL A 377 24.88 18.88 -16.43
N GLU A 378 24.73 18.40 -15.21
CA GLU A 378 25.63 17.40 -14.63
C GLU A 378 24.84 16.15 -14.29
N ARG A 379 25.45 14.98 -14.44
CA ARG A 379 24.87 13.72 -13.96
C ARG A 379 25.85 12.95 -13.08
N MET A 380 25.31 12.17 -12.16
CA MET A 380 26.08 11.26 -11.31
C MET A 380 25.38 9.90 -11.27
N ALA A 381 26.12 8.82 -11.51
CA ALA A 381 25.63 7.47 -11.30
C ALA A 381 25.66 7.13 -9.80
N LEU A 382 24.68 6.36 -9.30
CA LEU A 382 24.70 5.95 -7.89
C LEU A 382 25.86 5.01 -7.51
N VAL A 383 26.46 4.34 -8.49
CA VAL A 383 27.57 3.40 -8.30
C VAL A 383 28.94 4.07 -8.37
N ASP A 384 29.00 5.26 -8.97
CA ASP A 384 30.23 6.00 -9.19
C ASP A 384 30.25 7.25 -8.29
N SER A 385 31.44 7.74 -7.95
CA SER A 385 31.59 8.94 -7.12
C SER A 385 32.01 10.17 -7.92
N GLU A 386 31.86 10.15 -9.24
CA GLU A 386 32.27 11.23 -10.12
C GLU A 386 31.09 11.82 -10.89
N TRP A 387 31.11 13.13 -11.08
CA TRP A 387 30.14 13.86 -11.88
C TRP A 387 30.56 13.89 -13.35
N GLU A 388 29.60 13.71 -14.25
CA GLU A 388 29.77 13.80 -15.69
C GLU A 388 29.05 15.04 -16.22
N SER A 389 29.68 15.73 -17.16
CA SER A 389 29.07 16.89 -17.82
C SER A 389 28.28 16.40 -19.04
N MET A 390 27.04 16.85 -19.13
CA MET A 390 26.10 16.47 -20.20
C MET A 390 25.86 17.66 -21.13
N SER A 391 25.13 17.42 -22.22
CA SER A 391 24.74 18.50 -23.13
C SER A 391 23.90 19.56 -22.40
N PRO A 392 24.20 20.87 -22.59
CA PRO A 392 23.50 21.94 -21.91
C PRO A 392 22.08 22.13 -22.44
N MET A 393 21.21 22.68 -21.59
CA MET A 393 19.84 23.06 -21.95
C MET A 393 19.82 24.06 -23.12
N VAL A 394 18.73 24.08 -23.88
CA VAL A 394 18.54 25.02 -25.01
C VAL A 394 18.52 26.46 -24.49
N GLN A 395 17.83 26.69 -23.38
CA GLN A 395 17.73 27.97 -22.71
C GLN A 395 18.14 27.80 -21.23
N PRO A 396 19.10 28.60 -20.72
CA PRO A 396 19.39 28.67 -19.29
C PRO A 396 18.19 29.22 -18.53
N VAL A 397 17.80 28.51 -17.46
CA VAL A 397 16.70 28.92 -16.57
C VAL A 397 17.06 28.67 -15.11
N GLU A 398 16.65 29.58 -14.23
CA GLU A 398 16.58 29.35 -12.78
C GLU A 398 15.13 29.21 -12.32
N ARG A 399 14.91 28.58 -11.15
CA ARG A 399 13.58 28.42 -10.53
C ARG A 399 12.55 27.74 -11.44
N GLY A 400 13.01 26.96 -12.41
CA GLY A 400 12.16 26.08 -13.21
C GLY A 400 11.73 24.85 -12.41
N ASP A 401 10.95 24.00 -13.06
CA ASP A 401 10.60 22.67 -12.55
C ASP A 401 11.04 21.60 -13.54
N ALA A 402 11.37 20.41 -13.03
CA ALA A 402 11.82 19.30 -13.86
C ALA A 402 11.19 17.98 -13.44
N VAL A 403 10.81 17.18 -14.44
CA VAL A 403 10.24 15.86 -14.23
C VAL A 403 10.81 14.86 -15.24
N SER A 404 10.98 13.61 -14.82
CA SER A 404 11.37 12.52 -15.69
C SER A 404 10.18 11.63 -16.05
N VAL A 405 10.13 11.21 -17.31
CA VAL A 405 9.17 10.20 -17.80
C VAL A 405 9.92 9.24 -18.71
N GLY A 406 10.12 8.00 -18.25
CA GLY A 406 10.97 7.03 -18.94
C GLY A 406 12.41 7.51 -19.01
N THR A 407 13.00 7.52 -20.21
CA THR A 407 14.38 7.98 -20.48
C THR A 407 14.44 9.45 -20.93
N ARG A 408 13.45 10.26 -20.53
CA ARG A 408 13.34 11.67 -20.92
C ARG A 408 13.15 12.55 -19.71
N ILE A 409 13.82 13.68 -19.71
CA ILE A 409 13.67 14.73 -18.70
C ILE A 409 13.02 15.93 -19.38
N TYR A 410 12.05 16.54 -18.71
CA TYR A 410 11.35 17.73 -19.16
C TYR A 410 11.62 18.84 -18.16
N VAL A 411 12.10 19.98 -18.64
CA VAL A 411 12.27 21.22 -17.86
C VAL A 411 11.23 22.21 -18.34
N VAL A 412 10.48 22.77 -17.39
CA VAL A 412 9.32 23.61 -17.66
C VAL A 412 9.43 24.89 -16.84
N CYS A 413 9.06 26.02 -17.45
CA CYS A 413 9.02 27.33 -16.79
C CYS A 413 10.40 27.77 -16.25
N GLY A 414 10.40 28.76 -15.34
CA GLY A 414 11.60 29.35 -14.78
C GLY A 414 11.92 30.73 -15.38
N LEU A 415 12.95 31.37 -14.83
CA LEU A 415 13.40 32.69 -15.22
C LEU A 415 14.66 32.60 -16.07
N ASP A 416 14.66 33.31 -17.21
CA ASP A 416 15.84 33.50 -18.03
C ASP A 416 16.79 34.55 -17.44
N GLU A 417 17.94 34.78 -18.09
CA GLU A 417 18.94 35.76 -17.66
C GLU A 417 18.41 37.21 -17.59
N ASN A 418 17.31 37.51 -18.28
CA ASN A 418 16.66 38.81 -18.26
C ASN A 418 15.57 38.91 -17.19
N GLY A 419 15.31 37.82 -16.45
CA GLY A 419 14.21 37.71 -15.49
C GLY A 419 12.84 37.52 -16.13
N HIS A 420 12.78 37.22 -17.43
CA HIS A 420 11.54 36.86 -18.10
C HIS A 420 11.21 35.39 -17.84
N VAL A 421 9.91 35.12 -17.71
CA VAL A 421 9.43 33.75 -17.57
C VAL A 421 9.58 33.03 -18.91
N TYR A 422 10.35 31.95 -18.93
CA TYR A 422 10.51 31.11 -20.10
C TYR A 422 9.31 30.16 -20.24
N ASP A 423 8.62 30.21 -21.38
CA ASP A 423 7.44 29.38 -21.63
C ASP A 423 7.77 28.05 -22.33
N GLY A 424 8.96 27.91 -22.92
CA GLY A 424 9.36 26.70 -23.63
C GLY A 424 9.48 25.47 -22.72
N VAL A 425 8.94 24.34 -23.18
CA VAL A 425 9.14 23.03 -22.57
C VAL A 425 10.35 22.39 -23.21
N GLN A 426 11.47 22.36 -22.49
CA GLN A 426 12.72 21.77 -22.94
C GLN A 426 12.75 20.30 -22.57
N ARG A 427 13.17 19.43 -23.48
CA ARG A 427 13.25 18.00 -23.27
C ARG A 427 14.66 17.51 -23.55
N LEU A 428 15.21 16.74 -22.62
CA LEU A 428 16.43 15.96 -22.80
C LEU A 428 16.06 14.51 -23.07
N ASN A 429 16.60 13.94 -24.14
CA ASN A 429 16.67 12.50 -24.31
C ASN A 429 17.97 11.98 -23.68
N THR A 430 17.86 11.21 -22.59
CA THR A 430 19.04 10.74 -21.84
C THR A 430 19.84 9.66 -22.57
N GLU A 431 19.26 9.01 -23.59
CA GLU A 431 19.95 7.98 -24.38
C GLU A 431 20.84 8.59 -25.46
N THR A 432 20.40 9.70 -26.06
CA THR A 432 21.13 10.39 -27.14
C THR A 432 21.87 11.63 -26.68
N ASP A 433 21.70 12.04 -25.41
CA ASP A 433 22.19 13.29 -24.84
C ASP A 433 21.90 14.51 -25.72
N SER A 434 20.64 14.65 -26.13
CA SER A 434 20.21 15.71 -27.05
C SER A 434 19.00 16.45 -26.50
N TRP A 435 19.02 17.77 -26.64
CA TRP A 435 17.95 18.66 -26.22
C TRP A 435 17.06 19.12 -27.39
N ASP A 436 15.76 19.25 -27.12
CA ASP A 436 14.79 19.88 -28.01
C ASP A 436 13.72 20.66 -27.25
N VAL A 437 13.07 21.64 -27.90
CA VAL A 437 11.90 22.35 -27.36
C VAL A 437 10.66 21.76 -28.01
N ILE A 438 9.83 21.10 -27.22
CA ILE A 438 8.74 20.27 -27.76
C ILE A 438 7.38 21.00 -27.80
N SER A 439 7.21 22.02 -26.98
CA SER A 439 5.97 22.77 -26.82
C SER A 439 6.24 24.02 -25.98
N PHE A 440 5.20 24.82 -25.74
CA PHE A 440 5.19 25.96 -24.85
C PHE A 440 4.12 25.78 -23.77
N SER A 441 4.42 26.17 -22.54
CA SER A 441 3.50 26.15 -21.42
C SER A 441 2.36 27.16 -21.66
N PRO A 442 1.09 26.76 -21.51
CA PRO A 442 -0.02 27.70 -21.57
C PRO A 442 -0.08 28.61 -20.33
N LEU A 443 0.68 28.29 -19.27
CA LEU A 443 0.72 29.01 -17.99
C LEU A 443 2.19 29.16 -17.53
N PRO A 444 3.00 29.99 -18.21
CA PRO A 444 4.36 30.27 -17.78
C PRO A 444 4.34 30.88 -16.37
N ARG A 445 5.18 30.34 -15.47
CA ARG A 445 5.27 30.76 -14.07
C ARG A 445 6.69 31.08 -13.63
#